data_AF-A0A7V0XG58-F1
#
_entry.id   AF-A0A7V0XG58-F1
#
_cell.length_a   1.000
_cell.length_b   1.000
_cell.length_c   1.000
_cell.angle_alpha   90.00
_cell.angle_beta   90.00
_cell.angle_gamma   90.00
#
_symmetry.space_group_name_H-M   'P 1'
#
loop_
_entity.id
_entity.type
_entity.pdbx_description
1 polymer ?
#
loop_
_entity_poly.entity_id
_entity_poly.type
_entity_poly.pdbx_seq_one_letter_code
_entity_poly.pdbx_strand_id
1 'polypeptide(L)' 'MNQGVKKMKHFSRALILLLALALGLSTANYGKISGQVTAKKDGAPIPGANIMLEGTAMGAASDEQGNFIII' A
#
# COMPACT_ATOMS: atom_id res chain seq x y z
N MET A 1 21.36 31.37 -35.61
CA MET A 1 20.57 30.24 -35.05
C MET A 1 20.03 30.66 -33.68
N ASN A 2 18.71 30.67 -33.51
CA ASN A 2 18.01 31.48 -32.49
C ASN A 2 18.05 30.86 -31.07
N GLN A 3 18.87 31.44 -30.19
CA GLN A 3 19.13 30.92 -28.83
C GLN A 3 17.87 30.86 -27.94
N GLY A 4 16.82 31.65 -28.25
CA GLY A 4 15.54 31.62 -27.54
C GLY A 4 14.74 30.32 -27.76
N VAL A 5 14.78 29.77 -28.97
CA VAL A 5 14.10 28.51 -29.30
C VAL A 5 14.77 27.32 -28.60
N LYS A 6 16.10 27.38 -28.42
CA LYS A 6 16.87 26.36 -27.72
C LYS A 6 16.48 26.31 -26.24
N LYS A 7 16.42 27.47 -25.56
CA LYS A 7 15.98 27.58 -24.15
C LYS A 7 14.55 27.07 -23.93
N MET A 8 13.62 27.39 -24.83
CA MET A 8 12.23 26.93 -24.74
C MET A 8 12.12 25.41 -24.86
N LYS A 9 12.88 24.79 -25.78
CA LYS A 9 12.95 23.33 -25.91
C LYS A 9 13.56 22.63 -24.69
N HIS A 10 14.56 23.25 -24.03
CA HIS A 10 15.11 22.72 -22.78
C HIS A 10 14.12 22.83 -21.62
N PHE A 11 13.38 23.94 -21.52
CA PHE A 11 12.34 24.14 -20.52
C PHE A 11 11.19 23.13 -20.70
N SER A 12 10.72 22.92 -21.93
CA SER A 12 9.69 21.91 -22.22
C SER A 12 10.14 20.50 -21.84
N ARG A 13 11.42 20.15 -22.10
CA ARG A 13 11.98 18.85 -21.67
C ARG A 13 12.02 18.69 -20.16
N ALA A 14 12.43 19.73 -19.43
CA ALA A 14 12.44 19.72 -17.97
C ALA A 14 11.03 19.57 -17.40
N LEU A 15 10.04 20.24 -17.99
CA LEU A 15 8.64 20.15 -17.59
C LEU A 15 8.05 18.76 -17.83
N ILE A 16 8.37 18.12 -18.97
CA ILE A 16 7.96 16.75 -19.29
C ILE A 16 8.57 15.75 -18.30
N LEU A 17 9.86 15.91 -17.95
CA LEU A 17 10.53 15.06 -16.97
C LEU A 17 9.95 15.23 -15.56
N LEU A 18 9.63 16.46 -15.16
CA LEU A 18 9.00 16.75 -13.87
C LEU A 18 7.59 16.14 -13.78
N LEU A 19 6.81 16.24 -14.87
CA LEU A 19 5.48 15.65 -14.96
C LEU A 19 5.55 14.12 -14.91
N ALA A 20 6.51 13.50 -15.62
CA ALA A 20 6.73 12.05 -15.57
C ALA A 20 7.12 11.56 -14.17
N LEU A 21 7.92 12.33 -13.44
CA LEU A 21 8.31 11.99 -12.06
C LEU A 21 7.11 12.11 -11.09
N ALA A 22 6.24 13.09 -11.28
CA ALA A 22 5.04 13.26 -10.48
C ALA A 22 4.04 12.10 -10.67
N LEU A 23 3.99 11.50 -11.87
CA LEU A 23 3.17 10.33 -12.16
C LEU A 23 3.75 9.01 -11.61
N GLY A 24 5.06 8.96 -11.33
CA GLY A 24 5.74 7.78 -10.79
C GLY A 24 5.59 7.57 -9.28
N LEU A 25 4.90 8.49 -8.57
CA LEU A 25 4.68 8.43 -7.12
C LEU A 25 3.43 7.62 -6.72
N SER A 26 2.99 6.66 -7.54
CA SER A 26 1.86 5.80 -7.21
C SER A 26 2.24 4.78 -6.13
N THR A 27 1.87 5.13 -4.89
CA THR A 27 1.56 4.30 -3.71
C THR A 27 2.33 3.00 -3.54
N ALA A 28 3.24 2.99 -2.58
CA ALA A 28 3.75 1.76 -1.97
C ALA A 28 2.57 0.84 -1.61
N ASN A 29 2.59 -0.39 -2.12
CA ASN A 29 1.65 -1.41 -1.68
C ASN A 29 1.73 -1.50 -0.16
N TYR A 30 0.62 -1.17 0.50
CA TYR A 30 0.44 -1.33 1.94
C TYR A 30 0.91 -2.74 2.31
N GLY A 31 1.78 -2.84 3.33
CA GLY A 31 2.33 -4.13 3.75
C GLY A 31 1.19 -5.08 4.14
N LYS A 32 1.31 -6.35 3.76
CA LYS A 32 0.32 -7.38 4.14
C LYS A 32 0.57 -7.82 5.58
N ILE A 33 -0.43 -7.68 6.45
CA ILE A 33 -0.42 -8.28 7.79
C ILE A 33 -1.21 -9.58 7.73
N SER A 34 -0.60 -10.69 8.14
CA SER A 34 -1.27 -11.99 8.17
C SER A 34 -0.86 -12.78 9.41
N GLY A 35 -1.76 -13.62 9.91
CA GLY A 35 -1.49 -14.48 11.05
C GLY A 35 -2.63 -15.47 11.30
N GLN A 36 -2.59 -16.14 12.44
CA GLN A 36 -3.59 -17.11 12.88
C GLN A 36 -4.03 -16.79 14.31
N VAL A 37 -5.33 -16.82 14.57
CA VAL A 37 -5.93 -16.64 15.90
C VAL A 37 -6.23 -18.00 16.49
N THR A 38 -5.62 -18.30 17.63
CA THR A 38 -5.75 -19.59 18.33
C THR A 38 -6.11 -19.41 19.80
N ALA A 39 -6.81 -20.40 20.36
CA ALA A 39 -7.16 -20.46 21.77
C ALA A 39 -5.93 -20.85 22.61
N LYS A 40 -5.70 -20.12 23.71
CA LYS A 40 -4.55 -20.37 24.60
C LYS A 40 -4.53 -21.77 25.24
N LYS A 41 -5.72 -22.35 25.45
CA LYS A 41 -5.89 -23.62 26.19
C LYS A 41 -5.28 -24.81 25.45
N ASP A 42 -5.51 -24.89 24.15
CA ASP A 42 -5.29 -26.09 23.34
C ASP A 42 -4.72 -25.78 21.95
N GLY A 43 -4.55 -24.50 21.61
CA GLY A 43 -4.08 -24.07 20.29
C GLY A 43 -5.15 -24.20 19.20
N ALA A 44 -6.41 -24.48 19.54
CA ALA A 44 -7.48 -24.61 18.56
C ALA A 44 -7.70 -23.29 17.80
N PRO A 45 -7.96 -23.33 16.48
CA PRO A 45 -8.26 -22.13 15.72
C PRO A 45 -9.55 -21.47 16.22
N ILE A 46 -9.61 -20.14 16.13
CA ILE A 46 -10.81 -19.37 16.49
C ILE A 46 -11.38 -18.75 15.21
N PRO A 47 -12.46 -19.33 14.63
CA PRO A 47 -13.14 -18.77 13.48
C PRO A 47 -13.94 -17.51 13.81
N GLY A 48 -13.98 -16.56 12.87
CA GLY A 48 -14.78 -15.33 13.01
C GLY A 48 -14.29 -14.37 14.10
N ALA A 49 -13.07 -14.56 14.61
CA ALA A 49 -12.44 -13.59 15.50
C ALA A 49 -12.26 -12.27 14.75
N ASN A 50 -12.63 -11.14 15.36
CA ASN A 50 -12.46 -9.82 14.77
C ASN A 50 -11.08 -9.26 15.13
N ILE A 51 -10.30 -8.86 14.13
CA ILE A 51 -8.97 -8.26 14.26
C ILE A 51 -9.05 -6.82 13.76
N MET A 52 -8.60 -5.88 14.57
CA MET A 52 -8.54 -4.45 14.24
C MET A 52 -7.08 -3.98 14.30
N LEU A 53 -6.64 -3.24 13.29
CA LEU A 53 -5.36 -2.55 13.35
C LEU A 53 -5.54 -1.19 14.03
N GLU A 54 -5.00 -1.07 15.24
CA GLU A 54 -5.14 0.11 16.08
C GLU A 54 -4.70 1.40 15.36
N GLY A 55 -5.49 2.47 15.54
CA GLY A 55 -5.25 3.75 14.88
C GLY A 55 -5.65 3.82 13.40
N THR A 56 -6.27 2.75 12.86
CA THR A 56 -6.74 2.70 11.48
C THR A 56 -8.20 2.24 11.41
N ALA A 57 -8.81 2.34 10.22
CA ALA A 57 -10.11 1.73 9.95
C ALA A 57 -9.97 0.29 9.38
N MET A 58 -8.74 -0.26 9.34
CA MET A 58 -8.46 -1.55 8.73
C MET A 58 -8.61 -2.68 9.75
N GLY A 59 -9.17 -3.79 9.30
CA GLY A 59 -9.38 -4.98 10.11
C GLY A 59 -9.75 -6.18 9.24
N ALA A 60 -9.84 -7.35 9.86
CA ALA A 60 -10.24 -8.59 9.20
C ALA A 60 -10.94 -9.51 10.20
N ALA A 61 -11.77 -10.43 9.70
CA ALA A 61 -12.25 -11.56 10.47
C ALA A 61 -11.42 -12.80 10.12
N SER A 62 -11.16 -13.67 11.10
CA SER A 62 -10.48 -14.94 10.84
C SER A 62 -11.38 -15.95 10.12
N ASP A 63 -10.78 -16.79 9.28
CA ASP A 63 -11.43 -17.91 8.59
C ASP A 63 -11.67 -19.14 9.50
N GLU A 64 -12.17 -20.23 8.92
CA GLU A 64 -12.43 -21.50 9.64
C GLU A 64 -11.18 -22.13 10.28
N GLN A 65 -10.00 -21.81 9.78
CA GLN A 65 -8.71 -22.26 10.31
C GLN A 65 -8.06 -21.18 11.19
N GLY A 66 -8.78 -20.10 11.51
CA GLY A 66 -8.31 -19.01 12.34
C GLY A 66 -7.37 -18.04 11.60
N ASN A 67 -7.12 -18.21 10.30
CA ASN A 67 -6.20 -17.33 9.57
C ASN A 67 -6.87 -16.00 9.23
N PHE A 68 -6.07 -14.94 9.17
CA PHE A 68 -6.53 -13.62 8.73
C PHE A 68 -5.50 -12.92 7.86
N ILE A 69 -5.97 -11.97 7.04
CA ILE A 69 -5.15 -11.09 6.22
C ILE A 69 -5.76 -9.68 6.28
N ILE A 70 -4.93 -8.67 6.57
CA ILE A 70 -5.26 -7.24 6.47
C ILE A 70 -4.37 -6.64 5.39
N ILE A 71 -4.99 -5.95 4.42
CA ILE A 71 -4.37 -5.28 3.27
C ILE A 71 -4.80 -3.82 3.19
#